data_AF-A0A1J4KF18-F1
#
_entry.id   AF-A0A1J4KF18-F1
#
_cell.length_a   1.000
_cell.length_b   1.000
_cell.length_c   1.000
_cell.angle_alpha   90.00
_cell.angle_beta   90.00
_cell.angle_gamma   90.00
#
_symmetry.space_group_name_H-M   'P 1'
#
loop_
_entity.id
_entity.type
_entity.pdbx_description
1 polymer ?
#
loop_
_entity_poly.entity_id
_entity_poly.type
_entity_poly.pdbx_seq_one_letter_code
_entity_poly.pdbx_strand_id
1 'polypeptide(L)'
;MSFERHQNFHMNTSILLLHLSFHYGSPLIQCVPQSSQQSFIVAKSSLNNFFSSTFYSSARKMNFNGYFLTFRNFLSTAIILNRDEHQGEVFYQQINNNLSDTSHCFINCLFKNCYSSEFGGGLLCASDELTIQSCGFIKCIARYNGGFYYVGDKVLIDSICAMACYASEQNHVFLSLSNNTIFNESTIDSCSDIKRSGGSTSFMINGNSTGFAIVSNTNTSRNYVSDLRSAGGIGYLSTLVYIFNIVINNTGRTILGFYLPQIETLNVSDSIIAKSKYLVTSKLGYLIGFEGKLEFSKITFIKNSRKFLLANPKNSEQKPDGQILFVDCIYDHSFLITNSNNRIKYQNAITKELTIPTLNINFAEWKCKTEQIPNPTISPTISIPDPTASPSKTLLPPPIKMAITLAIQKTIQENIQQQEMDLSDILQIGGLLFLVVVIITIFIMANRTKEKKLREMKEDDERKVFLIERDVDQIV
;
A
#
# COMPACT_ATOMS: atom_id res chain seq x y z
N MET A 1 -41.35 -1.17 -63.36
CA MET A 1 -41.13 -0.08 -62.39
C MET A 1 -41.07 -0.72 -61.01
N SER A 2 -39.86 -0.82 -60.46
CA SER A 2 -39.53 -1.46 -59.19
C SER A 2 -39.86 -0.53 -58.03
N PHE A 3 -40.67 -1.03 -57.08
CA PHE A 3 -40.88 -0.39 -55.78
C PHE A 3 -39.74 -0.78 -54.84
N GLU A 4 -38.77 0.11 -54.65
CA GLU A 4 -37.81 0.00 -53.56
C GLU A 4 -38.51 0.33 -52.24
N ARG A 5 -38.76 -0.68 -51.42
CA ARG A 5 -39.08 -0.50 -50.00
C ARG A 5 -37.79 -0.19 -49.26
N HIS A 6 -37.54 1.08 -48.96
CA HIS A 6 -36.60 1.45 -47.90
C HIS A 6 -37.19 1.02 -46.55
N GLN A 7 -36.80 -0.16 -46.08
CA GLN A 7 -36.94 -0.52 -44.67
C GLN A 7 -35.96 0.33 -43.88
N ASN A 8 -36.46 1.40 -43.25
CA ASN A 8 -35.73 2.13 -42.23
C ASN A 8 -35.50 1.20 -41.03
N PHE A 9 -34.33 0.56 -40.99
CA PHE A 9 -33.83 -0.07 -39.78
C PHE A 9 -33.55 1.04 -38.76
N HIS A 10 -34.51 1.30 -37.87
CA HIS A 10 -34.25 2.04 -36.64
C HIS A 10 -33.37 1.17 -35.74
N MET A 11 -32.06 1.19 -36.00
CA MET A 11 -31.09 0.63 -35.09
C MET A 11 -31.19 1.42 -33.79
N ASN A 12 -31.46 0.72 -32.69
CA ASN A 12 -31.62 1.35 -31.38
C ASN A 12 -30.31 2.05 -31.01
N THR A 13 -30.32 3.38 -31.03
CA THR A 13 -29.15 4.23 -30.75
C THR A 13 -28.55 3.94 -29.38
N SER A 14 -29.33 3.47 -28.40
CA SER A 14 -28.81 3.02 -27.11
C SER A 14 -27.97 1.75 -27.24
N ILE A 15 -28.38 0.79 -28.08
CA ILE A 15 -27.60 -0.43 -28.36
C ILE A 15 -26.32 -0.06 -29.10
N LEU A 16 -26.37 0.86 -30.07
CA LEU A 16 -25.19 1.34 -30.78
C LEU A 16 -24.22 2.06 -29.83
N LEU A 17 -24.70 2.95 -28.96
CA LEU A 17 -23.86 3.65 -27.98
C LEU A 17 -23.29 2.71 -26.91
N LEU A 18 -24.05 1.71 -26.46
CA LEU A 18 -23.53 0.63 -25.61
C LEU A 18 -22.43 -0.15 -26.34
N HIS A 19 -22.65 -0.50 -27.60
CA HIS A 19 -21.68 -1.22 -28.44
C HIS A 19 -20.42 -0.38 -28.73
N LEU A 20 -20.56 0.93 -28.91
CA LEU A 20 -19.43 1.85 -29.06
C LEU A 20 -18.68 2.01 -27.73
N SER A 21 -19.39 2.18 -26.60
CA SER A 21 -18.74 2.23 -25.28
C SER A 21 -17.98 0.93 -24.96
N PHE A 22 -18.54 -0.22 -25.37
CA PHE A 22 -17.89 -1.52 -25.31
C PHE A 22 -16.61 -1.56 -26.16
N HIS A 23 -16.66 -1.09 -27.41
CA HIS A 23 -15.49 -1.08 -28.29
C HIS A 23 -14.40 -0.08 -27.86
N TYR A 24 -14.79 1.07 -27.32
CA TYR A 24 -13.86 2.13 -26.95
C TYR A 24 -13.35 2.00 -25.52
N GLY A 25 -13.91 1.11 -24.70
CA GLY A 25 -13.50 0.93 -23.31
C GLY A 25 -13.61 2.21 -22.47
N SER A 26 -14.49 3.14 -22.87
CA SER A 26 -14.59 4.45 -22.23
C SER A 26 -15.18 4.30 -20.83
N PRO A 27 -14.60 4.97 -19.82
CA PRO A 27 -15.14 4.90 -18.47
C PRO A 27 -16.48 5.61 -18.36
N LEU A 28 -17.33 5.21 -17.40
CA LEU A 28 -18.62 5.88 -17.19
C LEU A 28 -18.43 7.35 -16.79
N ILE A 29 -17.44 7.61 -15.92
CA ILE A 29 -17.08 8.94 -15.44
C ILE A 29 -15.57 9.10 -15.63
N GLN A 30 -15.20 10.12 -16.41
CA GLN A 30 -13.82 10.51 -16.65
C GLN A 30 -13.55 11.89 -16.06
N CYS A 31 -12.59 11.98 -15.15
CA CYS A 31 -12.07 13.24 -14.62
C CYS A 31 -10.76 13.58 -15.34
N VAL A 32 -10.78 14.72 -16.04
CA VAL A 32 -9.64 15.26 -16.81
C VAL A 32 -8.87 16.24 -15.91
N PRO A 33 -7.54 16.37 -16.04
CA PRO A 33 -6.75 17.28 -15.22
C PRO A 33 -7.29 18.70 -15.24
N GLN A 34 -7.45 19.29 -14.05
CA GLN A 34 -7.84 20.69 -13.86
C GLN A 34 -6.87 21.39 -12.91
N SER A 35 -6.82 22.72 -12.98
CA SER A 35 -5.96 23.55 -12.12
C SER A 35 -6.44 23.59 -10.66
N SER A 36 -7.76 23.49 -10.46
CA SER A 36 -8.42 23.49 -9.15
C SER A 36 -8.56 22.07 -8.57
N GLN A 37 -8.56 21.99 -7.24
CA GLN A 37 -8.84 20.75 -6.53
C GLN A 37 -10.32 20.38 -6.68
N GLN A 38 -10.59 19.14 -7.06
CA GLN A 38 -11.94 18.61 -7.17
C GLN A 38 -12.20 17.57 -6.08
N SER A 39 -13.43 17.52 -5.57
CA SER A 39 -13.87 16.48 -4.65
C SER A 39 -15.08 15.77 -5.22
N PHE A 40 -15.01 14.44 -5.28
CA PHE A 40 -16.06 13.61 -5.84
C PHE A 40 -16.47 12.56 -4.81
N ILE A 41 -17.77 12.52 -4.52
CA ILE A 41 -18.34 11.64 -3.49
C ILE A 41 -19.40 10.75 -4.13
N VAL A 42 -19.27 9.44 -3.96
CA VAL A 42 -20.28 8.45 -4.37
C VAL A 42 -20.67 7.63 -3.17
N ALA A 43 -21.97 7.43 -2.99
CA ALA A 43 -22.47 6.60 -1.92
C ALA A 43 -23.57 5.65 -2.39
N LYS A 44 -23.71 4.51 -1.70
CA LYS A 44 -24.86 3.59 -1.78
C LYS A 44 -25.24 3.19 -3.21
N SER A 45 -24.24 2.90 -4.02
CA SER A 45 -24.42 2.63 -5.45
C SER A 45 -23.91 1.22 -5.78
N SER A 46 -24.59 0.56 -6.71
CA SER A 46 -24.20 -0.77 -7.21
C SER A 46 -24.03 -0.72 -8.72
N LEU A 47 -22.82 -1.02 -9.18
CA LEU A 47 -22.40 -1.05 -10.58
C LEU A 47 -22.05 -2.49 -10.95
N ASN A 48 -22.61 -2.98 -12.05
CA ASN A 48 -22.51 -4.38 -12.44
C ASN A 48 -22.35 -4.53 -13.95
N ASN A 49 -21.56 -5.53 -14.37
CA ASN A 49 -21.38 -5.94 -15.77
C ASN A 49 -20.81 -4.82 -16.66
N PHE A 50 -19.65 -4.27 -16.28
CA PHE A 50 -18.96 -3.26 -17.06
C PHE A 50 -17.74 -3.87 -17.77
N PHE A 51 -17.48 -3.38 -18.98
CA PHE A 51 -16.30 -3.76 -19.77
C PHE A 51 -15.12 -2.80 -19.56
N SER A 52 -15.41 -1.62 -19.02
CA SER A 52 -14.47 -0.54 -18.72
C SER A 52 -14.61 -0.09 -17.26
N SER A 53 -13.65 0.74 -16.81
CA SER A 53 -13.67 1.29 -15.46
C SER A 53 -14.92 2.17 -15.28
N THR A 54 -15.57 2.12 -14.13
CA THR A 54 -16.64 3.10 -13.87
C THR A 54 -16.04 4.48 -13.71
N PHE A 55 -14.95 4.57 -12.96
CA PHE A 55 -14.29 5.81 -12.64
C PHE A 55 -12.87 5.78 -13.18
N TYR A 56 -12.54 6.79 -13.97
CA TYR A 56 -11.19 7.05 -14.43
C TYR A 56 -10.83 8.49 -14.11
N SER A 57 -9.73 8.69 -13.40
CA SER A 57 -9.12 10.01 -13.22
C SER A 57 -7.67 9.98 -13.63
N SER A 58 -7.26 10.97 -14.42
CA SER A 58 -5.85 11.36 -14.56
C SER A 58 -5.56 12.70 -13.86
N ALA A 59 -6.53 13.26 -13.13
CA ALA A 59 -6.42 14.55 -12.48
C ALA A 59 -5.69 14.47 -11.13
N ARG A 60 -4.43 14.93 -11.08
CA ARG A 60 -3.58 14.89 -9.87
C ARG A 60 -4.18 15.55 -8.63
N LYS A 61 -5.13 16.48 -8.76
CA LYS A 61 -5.79 17.21 -7.67
C LYS A 61 -7.24 16.77 -7.44
N MET A 62 -7.51 15.48 -7.44
CA MET A 62 -8.84 14.94 -7.21
C MET A 62 -8.89 14.18 -5.88
N ASN A 63 -9.88 14.49 -5.05
CA ASN A 63 -10.28 13.67 -3.92
C ASN A 63 -11.48 12.81 -4.34
N PHE A 64 -11.44 11.52 -4.02
CA PHE A 64 -12.52 10.58 -4.36
C PHE A 64 -12.91 9.82 -3.10
N ASN A 65 -14.18 9.94 -2.71
CA ASN A 65 -14.71 9.27 -1.53
C ASN A 65 -15.89 8.36 -1.93
N GLY A 66 -15.70 7.06 -1.76
CA GLY A 66 -16.70 6.03 -2.03
C GLY A 66 -17.22 5.39 -0.74
N TYR A 67 -18.53 5.39 -0.55
CA TYR A 67 -19.20 4.80 0.62
C TYR A 67 -20.25 3.77 0.22
N PHE A 68 -20.21 2.56 0.78
CA PHE A 68 -21.23 1.54 0.50
C PHE A 68 -21.39 1.25 -1.01
N LEU A 69 -20.28 1.23 -1.74
CA LEU A 69 -20.28 0.96 -3.18
C LEU A 69 -20.17 -0.53 -3.45
N THR A 70 -20.80 -1.01 -4.51
CA THR A 70 -20.63 -2.38 -4.99
C THR A 70 -20.25 -2.37 -6.46
N PHE A 71 -19.14 -3.02 -6.80
CA PHE A 71 -18.65 -3.23 -8.15
C PHE A 71 -18.65 -4.73 -8.44
N ARG A 72 -19.41 -5.16 -9.45
CA ARG A 72 -19.56 -6.58 -9.81
C ARG A 72 -19.28 -6.84 -11.28
N ASN A 73 -18.58 -7.94 -11.57
CA ASN A 73 -18.39 -8.46 -12.93
C ASN A 73 -17.79 -7.40 -13.89
N PHE A 74 -16.67 -6.80 -13.49
CA PHE A 74 -15.96 -5.84 -14.32
C PHE A 74 -14.90 -6.56 -15.14
N LEU A 75 -14.85 -6.38 -16.46
CA LEU A 75 -13.78 -6.92 -17.31
C LEU A 75 -12.54 -6.00 -17.40
N SER A 76 -12.53 -4.91 -16.63
CA SER A 76 -11.39 -4.03 -16.39
C SER A 76 -11.28 -3.68 -14.90
N THR A 77 -10.23 -2.98 -14.49
CA THR A 77 -10.17 -2.36 -13.16
C THR A 77 -11.41 -1.50 -12.93
N ALA A 78 -12.11 -1.68 -11.80
CA ALA A 78 -13.39 -1.01 -11.58
C ALA A 78 -13.23 0.51 -11.36
N ILE A 79 -12.17 0.91 -10.65
CA ILE A 79 -11.84 2.31 -10.38
C ILE A 79 -10.35 2.54 -10.61
N ILE A 80 -10.04 3.51 -11.46
CA ILE A 80 -8.68 3.99 -11.75
C ILE A 80 -8.60 5.46 -11.31
N LEU A 81 -7.77 5.76 -10.32
CA LEU A 81 -7.55 7.10 -9.80
C LEU A 81 -6.08 7.51 -9.95
N ASN A 82 -5.88 8.67 -10.56
CA ASN A 82 -4.59 9.34 -10.78
C ASN A 82 -3.54 8.41 -11.40
N ARG A 83 -3.92 7.73 -12.48
CA ARG A 83 -2.93 7.00 -13.27
C ARG A 83 -2.02 8.01 -13.98
N ASP A 84 -0.86 8.30 -13.42
CA ASP A 84 0.23 8.88 -14.21
C ASP A 84 0.67 7.83 -15.25
N GLU A 85 0.92 8.25 -16.49
CA GLU A 85 1.30 7.40 -17.63
C GLU A 85 2.66 6.68 -17.46
N HIS A 86 3.26 6.68 -16.27
CA HIS A 86 4.60 6.13 -16.01
C HIS A 86 4.60 4.61 -15.80
N GLN A 87 3.86 3.87 -16.61
CA GLN A 87 4.02 2.42 -16.72
C GLN A 87 4.88 2.10 -17.93
N GLY A 88 6.19 2.24 -17.76
CA GLY A 88 7.17 1.92 -18.80
C GLY A 88 8.62 1.79 -18.32
N GLU A 89 9.00 2.40 -17.19
CA GLU A 89 10.42 2.41 -16.79
C GLU A 89 10.66 1.74 -15.44
N VAL A 90 11.65 0.85 -15.46
CA VAL A 90 12.09 -0.07 -14.39
C VAL A 90 12.76 0.68 -13.21
N PHE A 91 12.48 1.97 -13.01
CA PHE A 91 13.08 2.76 -11.93
C PHE A 91 12.16 2.91 -10.72
N TYR A 92 12.36 2.01 -9.77
CA TYR A 92 11.91 2.03 -8.37
C TYR A 92 12.56 3.14 -7.52
N GLN A 93 13.07 4.22 -8.12
CA GLN A 93 13.81 5.23 -7.38
C GLN A 93 13.12 6.59 -7.49
N GLN A 94 12.70 7.05 -6.32
CA GLN A 94 12.11 8.35 -6.02
C GLN A 94 10.64 8.45 -6.43
N ILE A 95 9.77 8.12 -5.45
CA ILE A 95 8.50 8.82 -5.26
C ILE A 95 8.87 10.31 -5.21
N ASN A 96 8.90 10.98 -6.37
CA ASN A 96 9.11 12.41 -6.43
C ASN A 96 7.84 13.03 -5.86
N ASN A 97 8.02 13.70 -4.71
CA ASN A 97 7.05 14.29 -3.79
C ASN A 97 6.15 15.40 -4.38
N ASN A 98 5.73 15.28 -5.63
CA ASN A 98 4.79 16.18 -6.28
C ASN A 98 3.41 15.52 -6.46
N LEU A 99 3.10 14.50 -5.63
CA LEU A 99 1.72 14.17 -5.37
C LEU A 99 1.14 15.37 -4.59
N SER A 100 0.09 15.96 -5.16
CA SER A 100 -0.59 17.11 -4.57
C SER A 100 -1.64 16.63 -3.58
N ASP A 101 -1.81 17.34 -2.45
CA ASP A 101 -2.72 17.05 -1.31
C ASP A 101 -4.02 16.30 -1.71
N THR A 102 -3.89 15.01 -1.99
CA THR A 102 -4.98 14.16 -2.49
C THR A 102 -5.23 13.02 -1.55
N SER A 103 -6.50 12.89 -1.20
CA SER A 103 -6.98 11.84 -0.33
C SER A 103 -8.11 11.09 -1.00
N HIS A 104 -7.99 9.77 -0.98
CA HIS A 104 -9.04 8.87 -1.44
C HIS A 104 -9.53 8.00 -0.29
N CYS A 105 -10.84 7.80 -0.21
CA CYS A 105 -11.47 7.05 0.86
C CYS A 105 -12.47 6.04 0.29
N PHE A 106 -12.37 4.79 0.72
CA PHE A 106 -13.30 3.71 0.38
C PHE A 106 -13.77 3.05 1.67
N ILE A 107 -15.05 3.21 2.00
CA ILE A 107 -15.64 2.65 3.22
C ILE A 107 -16.82 1.76 2.88
N ASN A 108 -16.84 0.54 3.43
CA ASN A 108 -17.92 -0.43 3.24
C ASN A 108 -18.16 -0.78 1.76
N CYS A 109 -17.11 -0.78 0.94
CA CYS A 109 -17.21 -1.07 -0.49
C CYS A 109 -16.97 -2.56 -0.80
N LEU A 110 -17.57 -3.08 -1.86
CA LEU A 110 -17.39 -4.45 -2.32
C LEU A 110 -16.96 -4.48 -3.79
N PHE A 111 -15.80 -5.03 -4.07
CA PHE A 111 -15.30 -5.36 -5.40
C PHE A 111 -15.39 -6.87 -5.60
N LYS A 112 -16.19 -7.33 -6.55
CA LYS A 112 -16.45 -8.75 -6.76
C LYS A 112 -16.38 -9.13 -8.23
N ASN A 113 -15.60 -10.17 -8.56
CA ASN A 113 -15.38 -10.61 -9.94
C ASN A 113 -14.90 -9.45 -10.84
N CYS A 114 -13.95 -8.64 -10.36
CA CYS A 114 -13.35 -7.57 -11.15
C CYS A 114 -12.05 -8.09 -11.77
N TYR A 115 -11.84 -7.84 -13.06
CA TYR A 115 -10.73 -8.38 -13.85
C TYR A 115 -9.91 -7.23 -14.41
N SER A 116 -8.58 -7.31 -14.40
CA SER A 116 -7.72 -6.33 -15.07
C SER A 116 -6.66 -7.03 -15.90
N SER A 117 -6.38 -6.54 -17.10
CA SER A 117 -5.22 -6.96 -17.89
C SER A 117 -3.91 -6.39 -17.36
N GLU A 118 -3.97 -5.47 -16.40
CA GLU A 118 -2.85 -4.73 -15.85
C GLU A 118 -2.85 -4.77 -14.31
N PHE A 119 -2.93 -3.62 -13.64
CA PHE A 119 -2.81 -3.46 -12.19
C PHE A 119 -4.17 -3.34 -11.52
N GLY A 120 -4.34 -3.97 -10.35
CA GLY A 120 -5.48 -3.74 -9.46
C GLY A 120 -6.81 -4.18 -10.08
N GLY A 121 -7.25 -5.43 -9.84
CA GLY A 121 -8.51 -5.92 -10.39
C GLY A 121 -9.72 -5.08 -9.94
N GLY A 122 -9.77 -4.68 -8.66
CA GLY A 122 -10.79 -3.78 -8.13
C GLY A 122 -10.42 -2.30 -8.23
N LEU A 123 -9.25 -1.94 -7.69
CA LEU A 123 -8.85 -0.54 -7.51
C LEU A 123 -7.39 -0.33 -7.93
N LEU A 124 -7.15 0.70 -8.74
CA LEU A 124 -5.83 1.24 -9.04
C LEU A 124 -5.83 2.71 -8.59
N CYS A 125 -4.92 3.07 -7.70
CA CYS A 125 -4.93 4.37 -7.05
C CYS A 125 -3.53 4.93 -6.86
N ALA A 126 -3.32 6.21 -7.18
CA ALA A 126 -2.16 6.97 -6.74
C ALA A 126 -2.59 8.27 -6.04
N SER A 127 -2.12 8.53 -4.84
CA SER A 127 -2.46 9.75 -4.07
C SER A 127 -1.52 9.94 -2.90
N ASP A 128 -1.61 11.05 -2.17
CA ASP A 128 -0.86 11.18 -0.92
C ASP A 128 -1.39 10.22 0.13
N GLU A 129 -2.71 10.15 0.26
CA GLU A 129 -3.38 9.35 1.29
C GLU A 129 -4.48 8.47 0.69
N LEU A 130 -4.50 7.21 1.10
CA LEU A 130 -5.56 6.26 0.77
C LEU A 130 -6.09 5.58 2.04
N THR A 131 -7.40 5.64 2.24
CA THR A 131 -8.10 4.88 3.27
C THR A 131 -9.00 3.83 2.63
N ILE A 132 -8.79 2.56 2.96
CA ILE A 132 -9.67 1.45 2.62
C ILE A 132 -10.15 0.82 3.93
N GLN A 133 -11.42 1.03 4.25
CA GLN A 133 -12.02 0.55 5.50
C GLN A 133 -13.23 -0.35 5.24
N SER A 134 -13.26 -1.50 5.92
CA SER A 134 -14.41 -2.43 5.86
C SER A 134 -14.78 -2.86 4.44
N CYS A 135 -13.79 -2.96 3.55
CA CYS A 135 -14.00 -3.28 2.14
C CYS A 135 -13.79 -4.78 1.83
N GLY A 136 -14.53 -5.29 0.84
CA GLY A 136 -14.38 -6.63 0.30
C GLY A 136 -13.73 -6.66 -1.08
N PHE A 137 -12.74 -7.52 -1.29
CA PHE A 137 -12.16 -7.84 -2.60
C PHE A 137 -12.33 -9.34 -2.84
N ILE A 138 -13.30 -9.73 -3.67
CA ILE A 138 -13.68 -11.13 -3.84
C ILE A 138 -13.50 -11.53 -5.30
N LYS A 139 -12.64 -12.51 -5.57
CA LYS A 139 -12.34 -12.97 -6.94
C LYS A 139 -11.90 -11.83 -7.85
N CYS A 140 -11.16 -10.87 -7.31
CA CYS A 140 -10.53 -9.83 -8.10
C CYS A 140 -9.25 -10.39 -8.74
N ILE A 141 -9.16 -10.29 -10.05
CA ILE A 141 -8.14 -10.95 -10.87
C ILE A 141 -7.41 -9.87 -11.67
N ALA A 142 -6.08 -9.92 -11.69
CA ALA A 142 -5.28 -8.98 -12.48
C ALA A 142 -4.05 -9.67 -13.09
N ARG A 143 -3.35 -8.99 -14.00
CA ARG A 143 -1.98 -9.39 -14.35
C ARG A 143 -1.03 -9.10 -13.19
N TYR A 144 -1.18 -7.91 -12.61
CA TYR A 144 -0.43 -7.39 -11.48
C TYR A 144 -1.40 -6.99 -10.36
N ASN A 145 -1.29 -7.54 -9.15
CA ASN A 145 -2.06 -7.08 -7.98
C ASN A 145 -3.59 -7.32 -8.11
N GLY A 146 -4.06 -8.49 -7.69
CA GLY A 146 -5.43 -8.93 -7.99
C GLY A 146 -6.55 -8.09 -7.37
N GLY A 147 -6.42 -7.68 -6.11
CA GLY A 147 -7.38 -6.83 -5.40
C GLY A 147 -7.21 -5.34 -5.73
N PHE A 148 -6.12 -4.73 -5.24
CA PHE A 148 -5.84 -3.32 -5.48
C PHE A 148 -4.33 -3.02 -5.61
N TYR A 149 -4.02 -1.89 -6.25
CA TYR A 149 -2.67 -1.36 -6.38
C TYR A 149 -2.64 0.09 -5.89
N TYR A 150 -1.70 0.41 -5.01
CA TYR A 150 -1.56 1.75 -4.44
C TYR A 150 -0.12 2.26 -4.52
N VAL A 151 0.00 3.54 -4.87
CA VAL A 151 1.25 4.33 -4.80
C VAL A 151 0.96 5.65 -4.10
N GLY A 152 1.71 5.98 -3.05
CA GLY A 152 1.47 7.20 -2.30
C GLY A 152 2.38 7.41 -1.11
N ASP A 153 2.01 8.33 -0.21
CA ASP A 153 2.75 8.55 1.03
C ASP A 153 2.18 7.69 2.16
N LYS A 154 0.86 7.73 2.37
CA LYS A 154 0.19 7.06 3.49
C LYS A 154 -0.94 6.16 3.03
N VAL A 155 -1.06 4.99 3.64
CA VAL A 155 -2.21 4.12 3.47
C VAL A 155 -2.73 3.59 4.80
N LEU A 156 -4.05 3.63 4.96
CA LEU A 156 -4.78 2.93 6.00
C LEU A 156 -5.64 1.83 5.36
N ILE A 157 -5.32 0.58 5.67
CA ILE A 157 -6.06 -0.61 5.26
C ILE A 157 -6.62 -1.24 6.53
N ASP A 158 -7.92 -1.08 6.76
CA ASP A 158 -8.55 -1.51 8.00
C ASP A 158 -9.78 -2.38 7.72
N SER A 159 -9.92 -3.48 8.45
CA SER A 159 -11.10 -4.34 8.38
C SER A 159 -11.41 -4.88 6.96
N ILE A 160 -10.40 -5.12 6.11
CA ILE A 160 -10.66 -5.63 4.75
C ILE A 160 -10.86 -7.14 4.73
N CYS A 161 -11.61 -7.62 3.74
CA CYS A 161 -11.68 -9.05 3.43
C CYS A 161 -11.35 -9.31 1.96
N ALA A 162 -10.22 -9.96 1.73
CA ALA A 162 -9.80 -10.43 0.41
C ALA A 162 -9.97 -11.94 0.31
N MET A 163 -10.70 -12.40 -0.70
CA MET A 163 -10.96 -13.83 -0.89
C MET A 163 -10.85 -14.23 -2.35
N ALA A 164 -10.11 -15.31 -2.62
CA ALA A 164 -9.96 -15.87 -3.96
C ALA A 164 -9.46 -14.86 -5.01
N CYS A 165 -8.78 -13.80 -4.59
CA CYS A 165 -8.07 -12.90 -5.49
C CYS A 165 -6.85 -13.60 -6.10
N TYR A 166 -6.46 -13.18 -7.30
CA TYR A 166 -5.36 -13.79 -8.05
C TYR A 166 -4.65 -12.75 -8.91
N ALA A 167 -3.33 -12.88 -9.03
CA ALA A 167 -2.55 -12.16 -10.01
C ALA A 167 -1.56 -13.12 -10.67
N SER A 168 -1.38 -13.02 -11.98
CA SER A 168 -0.50 -13.94 -12.71
C SER A 168 0.98 -13.66 -12.49
N GLU A 169 1.38 -12.40 -12.29
CA GLU A 169 2.80 -12.01 -12.22
C GLU A 169 3.25 -11.49 -10.84
N GLN A 170 2.36 -10.81 -10.09
CA GLN A 170 2.71 -10.19 -8.81
C GLN A 170 1.78 -10.62 -7.66
N ASN A 171 1.26 -9.68 -6.87
CA ASN A 171 0.64 -9.96 -5.59
C ASN A 171 -0.83 -10.34 -5.78
N HIS A 172 -1.36 -11.32 -5.06
CA HIS A 172 -2.74 -11.77 -5.31
C HIS A 172 -3.79 -10.79 -4.82
N VAL A 173 -3.51 -10.07 -3.73
CA VAL A 173 -4.43 -9.08 -3.16
C VAL A 173 -3.94 -7.69 -3.46
N PHE A 174 -2.80 -7.27 -2.90
CA PHE A 174 -2.37 -5.89 -3.08
C PHE A 174 -0.87 -5.68 -3.05
N LEU A 175 -0.48 -4.55 -3.63
CA LEU A 175 0.82 -3.91 -3.46
C LEU A 175 0.58 -2.48 -2.99
N SER A 176 1.16 -2.13 -1.85
CA SER A 176 1.24 -0.75 -1.38
C SER A 176 2.68 -0.27 -1.51
N LEU A 177 2.88 0.74 -2.35
CA LEU A 177 4.13 1.51 -2.42
C LEU A 177 3.93 2.82 -1.65
N SER A 178 4.13 2.76 -0.34
CA SER A 178 3.83 3.88 0.57
C SER A 178 4.79 3.94 1.74
N ASN A 179 5.21 5.15 2.09
CA ASN A 179 6.12 5.38 3.22
C ASN A 179 5.48 4.95 4.54
N ASN A 180 4.19 5.22 4.73
CA ASN A 180 3.48 4.97 5.98
C ASN A 180 2.30 4.04 5.73
N THR A 181 2.34 2.83 6.29
CA THR A 181 1.26 1.85 6.15
C THR A 181 0.69 1.41 7.48
N ILE A 182 -0.62 1.48 7.62
CA ILE A 182 -1.36 0.80 8.70
C ILE A 182 -2.22 -0.27 8.05
N PHE A 183 -1.98 -1.54 8.40
CA PHE A 183 -2.75 -2.69 7.94
C PHE A 183 -3.32 -3.45 9.13
N ASN A 184 -4.61 -3.27 9.41
CA ASN A 184 -5.25 -3.73 10.63
C ASN A 184 -6.52 -4.57 10.37
N GLU A 185 -6.84 -5.49 11.30
CA GLU A 185 -8.13 -6.19 11.40
C GLU A 185 -8.59 -6.89 10.10
N SER A 186 -7.64 -7.37 9.29
CA SER A 186 -7.90 -7.75 7.91
C SER A 186 -7.74 -9.24 7.66
N THR A 187 -8.55 -9.79 6.75
CA THR A 187 -8.51 -11.21 6.36
C THR A 187 -8.13 -11.37 4.89
N ILE A 188 -7.14 -12.22 4.61
CA ILE A 188 -6.72 -12.64 3.28
C ILE A 188 -6.83 -14.16 3.21
N ASP A 189 -7.80 -14.66 2.46
CA ASP A 189 -8.16 -16.06 2.47
C ASP A 189 -8.26 -16.69 1.07
N SER A 190 -7.65 -17.87 0.93
CA SER A 190 -7.71 -18.68 -0.28
C SER A 190 -7.33 -17.90 -1.55
N CYS A 191 -6.41 -16.94 -1.44
CA CYS A 191 -5.87 -16.19 -2.58
C CYS A 191 -4.81 -17.02 -3.28
N SER A 192 -5.01 -17.24 -4.58
CA SER A 192 -4.32 -18.24 -5.41
C SER A 192 -4.46 -19.67 -4.87
N ASP A 193 -4.88 -20.59 -5.74
CA ASP A 193 -5.05 -22.00 -5.38
C ASP A 193 -3.96 -22.86 -6.02
N ILE A 194 -3.84 -24.12 -5.60
CA ILE A 194 -2.83 -25.06 -6.13
C ILE A 194 -2.94 -25.20 -7.66
N LYS A 195 -4.14 -25.02 -8.23
CA LYS A 195 -4.39 -25.18 -9.67
C LYS A 195 -4.04 -23.92 -10.46
N ARG A 196 -4.03 -22.77 -9.80
CA ARG A 196 -3.69 -21.45 -10.35
C ARG A 196 -2.63 -20.85 -9.45
N SER A 197 -1.41 -21.38 -9.54
CA SER A 197 -0.26 -20.70 -8.95
C SER A 197 -0.16 -19.31 -9.59
N GLY A 198 -0.39 -18.27 -8.81
CA GLY A 198 -0.18 -16.91 -9.27
C GLY A 198 1.26 -16.46 -9.04
N GLY A 199 1.47 -15.16 -9.21
CA GLY A 199 2.73 -14.48 -8.99
C GLY A 199 3.29 -14.51 -7.55
N SER A 200 4.11 -13.51 -7.26
CA SER A 200 5.11 -13.56 -6.21
C SER A 200 4.61 -13.67 -4.77
N THR A 201 3.53 -13.00 -4.36
CA THR A 201 3.07 -13.02 -2.96
C THR A 201 1.55 -12.84 -2.79
N SER A 202 0.99 -13.05 -1.59
CA SER A 202 -0.42 -12.67 -1.36
C SER A 202 -0.61 -11.17 -1.23
N PHE A 203 0.18 -10.50 -0.40
CA PHE A 203 0.21 -9.04 -0.29
C PHE A 203 1.65 -8.55 -0.13
N MET A 204 1.90 -7.31 -0.54
CA MET A 204 3.19 -6.64 -0.36
C MET A 204 3.00 -5.22 0.17
N ILE A 205 3.76 -4.87 1.19
CA ILE A 205 3.93 -3.50 1.69
C ILE A 205 5.39 -3.12 1.47
N ASN A 206 5.63 -2.14 0.61
CA ASN A 206 6.95 -1.57 0.40
C ASN A 206 6.88 -0.07 0.67
N GLY A 207 7.76 0.42 1.54
CA GLY A 207 7.92 1.84 1.74
C GLY A 207 9.21 2.38 1.15
N ASN A 208 9.61 3.54 1.65
CA ASN A 208 10.94 4.06 1.49
C ASN A 208 11.77 3.81 2.76
N SER A 209 13.07 4.03 2.62
CA SER A 209 14.09 3.95 3.68
C SER A 209 13.74 4.59 5.02
N THR A 210 12.82 5.55 5.06
CA THR A 210 12.47 6.34 6.26
C THR A 210 11.06 6.05 6.78
N GLY A 211 10.30 5.18 6.09
CA GLY A 211 8.89 4.93 6.37
C GLY A 211 8.63 3.91 7.47
N PHE A 212 7.37 3.79 7.88
CA PHE A 212 6.93 2.79 8.85
C PHE A 212 5.76 1.92 8.35
N ALA A 213 5.68 0.70 8.87
CA ALA A 213 4.47 -0.12 8.76
C ALA A 213 4.01 -0.66 10.11
N ILE A 214 2.70 -0.62 10.34
CA ILE A 214 2.03 -1.29 11.45
C ILE A 214 1.09 -2.33 10.85
N VAL A 215 1.36 -3.60 11.14
CA VAL A 215 0.54 -4.73 10.69
C VAL A 215 0.01 -5.47 11.91
N SER A 216 -1.29 -5.34 12.16
CA SER A 216 -1.92 -5.87 13.38
C SER A 216 -3.22 -6.60 13.14
N ASN A 217 -3.51 -7.61 13.96
CA ASN A 217 -4.80 -8.32 13.95
C ASN A 217 -5.18 -8.87 12.55
N THR A 218 -4.20 -9.29 11.74
CA THR A 218 -4.46 -9.82 10.41
C THR A 218 -4.55 -11.35 10.41
N ASN A 219 -5.38 -11.90 9.53
CA ASN A 219 -5.46 -13.33 9.28
C ASN A 219 -5.16 -13.62 7.82
N THR A 220 -4.10 -14.37 7.58
CA THR A 220 -3.75 -14.89 6.25
C THR A 220 -3.94 -16.40 6.27
N SER A 221 -4.86 -16.91 5.44
CA SER A 221 -5.16 -18.32 5.46
C SER A 221 -5.33 -18.95 4.08
N ARG A 222 -4.87 -20.20 3.94
CA ARG A 222 -5.09 -21.02 2.74
C ARG A 222 -4.56 -20.42 1.42
N ASN A 223 -3.63 -19.47 1.48
CA ASN A 223 -3.06 -18.90 0.27
C ASN A 223 -1.99 -19.82 -0.31
N TYR A 224 -1.88 -19.86 -1.64
CA TYR A 224 -0.92 -20.68 -2.35
C TYR A 224 -0.07 -19.83 -3.30
N VAL A 225 1.25 -19.83 -3.16
CA VAL A 225 2.18 -19.07 -4.02
C VAL A 225 3.32 -19.97 -4.46
N SER A 226 3.58 -20.09 -5.76
CA SER A 226 4.68 -20.95 -6.25
C SER A 226 6.07 -20.33 -6.03
N ASP A 227 6.18 -19.01 -6.12
CA ASP A 227 7.47 -18.36 -6.39
C ASP A 227 8.15 -17.82 -5.13
N LEU A 228 7.52 -16.87 -4.44
CA LEU A 228 8.12 -16.17 -3.28
C LEU A 228 7.32 -16.43 -1.98
N ARG A 229 6.40 -15.53 -1.59
CA ARG A 229 5.88 -15.44 -0.21
C ARG A 229 4.37 -15.67 -0.11
N SER A 230 3.93 -16.79 0.43
CA SER A 230 2.50 -17.15 0.38
C SER A 230 1.58 -16.33 1.28
N ALA A 231 2.03 -15.88 2.46
CA ALA A 231 1.21 -15.07 3.36
C ALA A 231 1.36 -13.57 3.06
N GLY A 232 2.58 -13.09 2.87
CA GLY A 232 2.84 -11.70 2.51
C GLY A 232 4.33 -11.32 2.56
N GLY A 233 4.62 -10.10 2.12
CA GLY A 233 5.93 -9.49 2.17
C GLY A 233 5.87 -8.06 2.68
N ILE A 234 6.88 -7.67 3.47
CA ILE A 234 7.06 -6.30 3.94
C ILE A 234 8.51 -5.92 3.68
N GLY A 235 8.78 -4.74 3.14
CA GLY A 235 10.15 -4.31 2.92
C GLY A 235 10.37 -2.82 2.75
N TYR A 236 11.64 -2.42 2.77
CA TYR A 236 12.12 -1.06 2.56
C TYR A 236 11.47 -0.06 3.53
N LEU A 237 11.60 -0.30 4.83
CA LEU A 237 11.08 0.56 5.91
C LEU A 237 12.12 0.71 7.03
N SER A 238 12.09 1.84 7.74
CA SER A 238 12.92 2.08 8.94
C SER A 238 12.29 1.53 10.21
N THR A 239 10.95 1.39 10.24
CA THR A 239 10.20 0.91 11.40
C THR A 239 9.13 -0.12 11.00
N LEU A 240 9.05 -1.23 11.73
CA LEU A 240 7.97 -2.21 11.55
C LEU A 240 7.44 -2.72 12.91
N VAL A 241 6.12 -2.64 13.07
CA VAL A 241 5.36 -3.29 14.13
C VAL A 241 4.46 -4.35 13.52
N TYR A 242 4.70 -5.62 13.83
CA TYR A 242 3.94 -6.77 13.35
C TYR A 242 3.40 -7.57 14.53
N ILE A 243 2.13 -7.38 14.90
CA ILE A 243 1.57 -7.91 16.16
C ILE A 243 0.21 -8.60 15.98
N PHE A 244 -0.11 -9.60 16.80
CA PHE A 244 -1.43 -10.25 16.80
C PHE A 244 -1.87 -10.83 15.44
N ASN A 245 -0.92 -11.31 14.64
CA ASN A 245 -1.21 -11.82 13.30
C ASN A 245 -1.30 -13.34 13.29
N ILE A 246 -2.21 -13.88 12.48
CA ILE A 246 -2.42 -15.31 12.28
C ILE A 246 -2.11 -15.68 10.83
N VAL A 247 -1.22 -16.66 10.66
CA VAL A 247 -0.82 -17.20 9.37
C VAL A 247 -1.09 -18.69 9.39
N ILE A 248 -2.16 -19.15 8.73
CA ILE A 248 -2.61 -20.54 8.83
C ILE A 248 -2.80 -21.24 7.49
N ASN A 249 -2.24 -22.44 7.35
CA ASN A 249 -2.42 -23.28 6.17
C ASN A 249 -1.99 -22.61 4.85
N ASN A 250 -1.00 -21.71 4.91
CA ASN A 250 -0.44 -21.09 3.71
C ASN A 250 0.61 -22.03 3.10
N THR A 251 0.73 -22.02 1.78
CA THR A 251 1.67 -22.85 1.05
C THR A 251 2.50 -22.02 0.08
N GLY A 252 3.82 -22.07 0.20
CA GLY A 252 4.71 -21.43 -0.77
C GLY A 252 6.18 -21.69 -0.52
N ARG A 253 7.06 -21.10 -1.33
CA ARG A 253 8.52 -21.26 -1.12
C ARG A 253 8.96 -20.60 0.20
N THR A 254 8.47 -19.40 0.44
CA THR A 254 8.54 -18.68 1.70
C THR A 254 7.12 -18.44 2.20
N ILE A 255 6.86 -18.48 3.51
CA ILE A 255 5.52 -18.13 4.00
C ILE A 255 5.41 -16.63 4.23
N LEU A 256 6.30 -16.05 5.03
CA LEU A 256 6.35 -14.61 5.31
C LEU A 256 7.74 -14.05 5.00
N GLY A 257 7.83 -12.83 4.46
CA GLY A 257 9.11 -12.20 4.14
C GLY A 257 9.26 -10.78 4.66
N PHE A 258 10.40 -10.49 5.27
CA PHE A 258 10.76 -9.16 5.79
C PHE A 258 12.06 -8.68 5.12
N TYR A 259 12.02 -7.65 4.29
CA TYR A 259 13.19 -7.09 3.62
C TYR A 259 13.51 -5.70 4.18
N LEU A 260 14.24 -5.64 5.29
CA LEU A 260 14.33 -4.43 6.13
C LEU A 260 15.81 -4.04 6.36
N PRO A 261 16.53 -3.62 5.31
CA PRO A 261 17.97 -3.37 5.37
C PRO A 261 18.36 -2.19 6.27
N GLN A 262 17.43 -1.28 6.57
CA GLN A 262 17.68 -0.01 7.26
C GLN A 262 16.85 0.13 8.54
N ILE A 263 16.49 -0.99 9.17
CA ILE A 263 15.57 -0.96 10.31
C ILE A 263 16.27 -0.46 11.57
N GLU A 264 15.68 0.56 12.18
CA GLU A 264 16.03 1.05 13.51
C GLU A 264 15.22 0.32 14.57
N THR A 265 13.91 0.18 14.32
CA THR A 265 12.97 -0.44 15.26
C THR A 265 12.17 -1.55 14.58
N LEU A 266 12.26 -2.76 15.13
CA LEU A 266 11.43 -3.90 14.73
C LEU A 266 10.81 -4.57 15.94
N ASN A 267 9.49 -4.75 15.90
CA ASN A 267 8.76 -5.59 16.83
C ASN A 267 7.88 -6.59 16.07
N VAL A 268 8.23 -7.88 16.09
CA VAL A 268 7.36 -8.95 15.61
C VAL A 268 6.89 -9.75 16.82
N SER A 269 5.61 -9.63 17.21
CA SER A 269 5.14 -10.26 18.44
C SER A 269 3.73 -10.82 18.43
N ASP A 270 3.43 -11.64 19.45
CA ASP A 270 2.09 -12.14 19.78
C ASP A 270 1.34 -12.75 18.57
N SER A 271 2.08 -13.44 17.70
CA SER A 271 1.59 -13.94 16.40
C SER A 271 1.62 -15.46 16.33
N ILE A 272 0.77 -16.03 15.46
CA ILE A 272 0.63 -17.48 15.30
C ILE A 272 0.91 -17.87 13.84
N ILE A 273 1.83 -18.80 13.63
CA ILE A 273 2.09 -19.39 12.32
C ILE A 273 1.81 -20.89 12.41
N ALA A 274 0.76 -21.36 11.74
CA ALA A 274 0.28 -22.73 11.89
C ALA A 274 0.02 -23.45 10.57
N LYS A 275 0.23 -24.77 10.53
CA LYS A 275 -0.09 -25.66 9.41
C LYS A 275 0.48 -25.22 8.06
N SER A 276 1.48 -24.36 8.06
CA SER A 276 2.03 -23.82 6.82
C SER A 276 2.99 -24.82 6.18
N LYS A 277 2.92 -24.92 4.85
CA LYS A 277 3.64 -25.92 4.07
C LYS A 277 4.61 -25.23 3.13
N TYR A 278 5.89 -25.58 3.19
CA TYR A 278 6.82 -25.10 2.17
C TYR A 278 6.70 -25.95 0.90
N LEU A 279 6.81 -25.31 -0.27
CA LEU A 279 6.94 -26.02 -1.54
C LEU A 279 8.38 -26.51 -1.69
N VAL A 280 8.57 -27.83 -1.65
CA VAL A 280 9.87 -28.48 -1.93
C VAL A 280 10.14 -28.32 -3.43
N THR A 281 10.77 -27.22 -3.81
CA THR A 281 11.42 -27.09 -5.12
C THR A 281 12.92 -27.32 -4.95
N SER A 282 13.69 -27.43 -6.03
CA SER A 282 15.16 -27.56 -5.98
C SER A 282 15.89 -26.41 -5.26
N LYS A 283 15.15 -25.37 -4.84
CA LYS A 283 15.66 -24.19 -4.13
C LYS A 283 15.28 -24.23 -2.64
N LEU A 284 16.13 -23.66 -1.80
CA LEU A 284 15.84 -23.45 -0.37
C LEU A 284 14.56 -22.62 -0.20
N GLY A 285 13.64 -23.12 0.63
CA GLY A 285 12.42 -22.47 1.07
C GLY A 285 12.43 -22.24 2.58
N TYR A 286 11.68 -21.25 3.06
CA TYR A 286 11.77 -20.69 4.41
C TYR A 286 10.39 -20.54 5.05
N LEU A 287 10.26 -20.69 6.36
CA LEU A 287 9.01 -20.26 7.01
C LEU A 287 8.96 -18.73 7.04
N ILE A 288 10.07 -18.11 7.43
CA ILE A 288 10.26 -16.66 7.41
C ILE A 288 11.57 -16.35 6.70
N GLY A 289 11.50 -15.60 5.60
CA GLY A 289 12.67 -15.02 4.95
C GLY A 289 12.91 -13.62 5.50
N PHE A 290 14.16 -13.25 5.77
CA PHE A 290 14.41 -11.92 6.32
C PHE A 290 15.75 -11.31 5.92
N GLU A 291 15.82 -9.99 5.93
CA GLU A 291 17.05 -9.20 5.80
C GLU A 291 17.00 -8.06 6.83
N GLY A 292 18.02 -7.96 7.69
CA GLY A 292 18.07 -6.99 8.80
C GLY A 292 18.20 -7.63 10.19
N LYS A 293 18.10 -6.81 11.24
CA LYS A 293 18.02 -7.26 12.65
C LYS A 293 16.57 -7.56 12.98
N LEU A 294 16.27 -8.78 13.43
CA LEU A 294 14.91 -9.14 13.84
C LEU A 294 14.78 -9.63 15.29
N GLU A 295 13.77 -9.12 16.00
CA GLU A 295 13.29 -9.63 17.26
C GLU A 295 11.88 -10.21 17.09
N PHE A 296 11.73 -11.48 17.48
CA PHE A 296 10.48 -12.20 17.54
C PHE A 296 10.12 -12.44 19.01
N SER A 297 8.97 -11.96 19.46
CA SER A 297 8.52 -12.12 20.84
C SER A 297 7.16 -12.81 20.92
N LYS A 298 7.01 -13.85 21.75
CA LYS A 298 5.72 -14.55 21.97
C LYS A 298 5.08 -15.10 20.69
N ILE A 299 5.89 -15.58 19.75
CA ILE A 299 5.38 -16.19 18.52
C ILE A 299 5.15 -17.68 18.72
N THR A 300 4.00 -18.16 18.27
CA THR A 300 3.62 -19.58 18.37
C THR A 300 3.65 -20.24 17.00
N PHE A 301 4.42 -21.31 16.87
CA PHE A 301 4.54 -22.11 15.65
C PHE A 301 3.92 -23.50 15.87
N ILE A 302 2.95 -23.88 15.01
CA ILE A 302 2.17 -25.11 15.20
C ILE A 302 2.03 -25.89 13.89
N LYS A 303 2.51 -27.13 13.84
CA LYS A 303 2.30 -28.13 12.79
C LYS A 303 2.75 -27.64 11.42
N ASN A 304 3.78 -26.80 11.39
CA ASN A 304 4.39 -26.36 10.14
C ASN A 304 5.27 -27.49 9.59
N SER A 305 5.43 -27.55 8.27
CA SER A 305 6.31 -28.54 7.64
C SER A 305 7.75 -28.45 8.20
N ARG A 306 8.36 -29.63 8.44
CA ARG A 306 9.43 -29.97 9.42
C ARG A 306 10.76 -29.18 9.42
N LYS A 307 10.94 -28.12 8.63
CA LYS A 307 12.21 -27.37 8.57
C LYS A 307 11.95 -25.86 8.67
N PHE A 308 12.14 -25.30 9.85
CA PHE A 308 12.12 -23.85 10.07
C PHE A 308 13.43 -23.24 9.56
N LEU A 309 13.48 -22.94 8.27
CA LEU A 309 14.62 -22.25 7.68
C LEU A 309 14.39 -20.73 7.84
N LEU A 310 15.33 -20.05 8.50
CA LEU A 310 15.48 -18.60 8.44
C LEU A 310 16.74 -18.33 7.62
N ALA A 311 16.66 -17.53 6.56
CA ALA A 311 17.87 -17.08 5.90
C ALA A 311 17.81 -15.61 5.54
N ASN A 312 19.01 -15.02 5.64
CA ASN A 312 19.39 -13.82 4.95
C ASN A 312 19.72 -14.21 3.49
N PRO A 313 18.92 -13.80 2.48
CA PRO A 313 19.20 -14.13 1.10
C PRO A 313 20.55 -13.53 0.67
N LYS A 314 21.45 -14.38 0.16
CA LYS A 314 22.89 -14.15 -0.08
C LYS A 314 23.27 -13.04 -1.08
N ASN A 315 22.36 -12.18 -1.52
CA ASN A 315 22.61 -11.31 -2.67
C ASN A 315 23.07 -9.88 -2.33
N SER A 316 23.18 -9.48 -1.06
CA SER A 316 23.82 -8.21 -0.71
C SER A 316 25.31 -8.42 -0.43
N GLU A 317 26.17 -7.87 -1.28
CA GLU A 317 27.64 -7.86 -1.05
C GLU A 317 28.03 -7.17 0.25
N GLN A 318 27.15 -6.29 0.75
CA GLN A 318 27.16 -5.82 2.12
C GLN A 318 26.47 -6.86 2.98
N LYS A 319 27.22 -7.60 3.80
CA LYS A 319 26.67 -8.51 4.82
C LYS A 319 26.23 -7.67 6.02
N PRO A 320 24.96 -7.27 6.19
CA PRO A 320 24.54 -6.80 7.49
C PRO A 320 24.74 -7.95 8.48
N ASP A 321 25.31 -7.65 9.65
CA ASP A 321 25.32 -8.54 10.81
C ASP A 321 23.87 -8.82 11.22
N GLY A 322 23.24 -9.77 10.53
CA GLY A 322 21.87 -10.19 10.78
C GLY A 322 21.81 -10.88 12.13
N GLN A 323 21.26 -10.18 13.13
CA GLN A 323 20.95 -10.76 14.42
C GLN A 323 19.47 -11.12 14.45
N ILE A 324 19.17 -12.34 14.89
CA ILE A 324 17.80 -12.75 15.21
C ILE A 324 17.71 -13.04 16.70
N LEU A 325 16.73 -12.44 17.36
CA LEU A 325 16.40 -12.71 18.75
C LEU A 325 15.01 -13.36 18.83
N PHE A 326 14.91 -14.49 19.53
CA PHE A 326 13.64 -15.11 19.88
C PHE A 326 13.40 -14.97 21.38
N VAL A 327 12.27 -14.36 21.76
CA VAL A 327 11.83 -14.13 23.14
C VAL A 327 10.51 -14.85 23.36
N ASP A 328 10.41 -15.72 24.37
CA ASP A 328 9.16 -16.38 24.79
C ASP A 328 8.38 -17.09 23.65
N CYS A 329 9.07 -17.61 22.64
CA CYS A 329 8.44 -18.27 21.48
C CYS A 329 8.13 -19.75 21.76
N ILE A 330 7.00 -20.23 21.23
CA ILE A 330 6.51 -21.61 21.43
C ILE A 330 6.51 -22.38 20.12
N TYR A 331 6.90 -23.65 20.20
CA TYR A 331 7.10 -24.49 19.04
C TYR A 331 6.71 -25.95 19.28
N ASP A 332 6.12 -26.61 18.27
CA ASP A 332 5.64 -27.99 18.40
C ASP A 332 6.55 -29.08 17.79
N HIS A 333 7.59 -28.70 17.04
CA HIS A 333 8.58 -29.62 16.44
C HIS A 333 10.01 -29.11 16.59
N SER A 334 11.01 -30.00 16.44
CA SER A 334 12.43 -29.66 16.54
C SER A 334 12.91 -28.73 15.43
N PHE A 335 13.75 -27.74 15.81
CA PHE A 335 14.27 -26.70 14.94
C PHE A 335 15.47 -27.16 14.15
N LEU A 336 15.54 -26.75 12.88
CA LEU A 336 16.78 -26.74 12.13
C LEU A 336 16.99 -25.33 11.58
N ILE A 337 17.62 -24.45 12.37
CA ILE A 337 18.04 -23.16 11.84
C ILE A 337 19.34 -23.38 11.08
N THR A 338 19.31 -23.15 9.77
CA THR A 338 20.53 -23.14 8.96
C THR A 338 20.84 -21.69 8.59
N ASN A 339 21.82 -21.07 9.26
CA ASN A 339 22.57 -20.03 8.58
C ASN A 339 23.99 -19.89 9.16
N SER A 340 24.98 -19.79 8.27
CA SER A 340 26.41 -19.89 8.62
C SER A 340 27.01 -18.63 9.25
N ASN A 341 26.30 -17.49 9.23
CA ASN A 341 26.85 -16.20 9.65
C ASN A 341 25.96 -15.37 10.61
N ASN A 342 24.72 -15.79 10.89
CA ASN A 342 23.82 -14.98 11.73
C ASN A 342 23.98 -15.36 13.21
N ARG A 343 24.03 -14.36 14.09
CA ARG A 343 23.96 -14.58 15.55
C ARG A 343 22.52 -14.76 15.96
N ILE A 344 22.12 -15.99 16.26
CA ILE A 344 20.79 -16.29 16.80
C ILE A 344 20.89 -16.31 18.32
N LYS A 345 20.07 -15.51 18.98
CA LYS A 345 19.93 -15.52 20.44
C LYS A 345 18.54 -16.00 20.82
N TYR A 346 18.48 -16.80 21.89
CA TYR A 346 17.24 -17.27 22.47
C TYR A 346 17.13 -16.77 23.89
N GLN A 347 15.98 -16.23 24.22
CA GLN A 347 15.58 -15.87 25.56
C GLN A 347 14.24 -16.57 25.82
N ASN A 348 14.26 -17.69 26.53
CA ASN A 348 13.09 -18.53 26.83
C ASN A 348 12.35 -19.11 25.61
N ALA A 349 12.97 -20.07 24.90
CA ALA A 349 12.26 -20.87 23.89
C ALA A 349 11.67 -22.13 24.54
N ILE A 350 10.35 -22.33 24.41
CA ILE A 350 9.65 -23.51 24.97
C ILE A 350 9.20 -24.42 23.83
N THR A 351 9.71 -25.65 23.82
CA THR A 351 9.15 -26.71 22.97
C THR A 351 7.98 -27.36 23.69
N LYS A 352 6.77 -27.21 23.16
CA LYS A 352 5.56 -27.83 23.71
C LYS A 352 4.69 -28.32 22.56
N GLU A 353 4.25 -29.57 22.63
CA GLU A 353 3.26 -30.06 21.68
C GLU A 353 1.95 -29.30 21.90
N LEU A 354 1.62 -28.39 20.97
CA LEU A 354 0.40 -27.60 21.01
C LEU A 354 -0.63 -28.17 20.05
N THR A 355 -1.86 -28.30 20.53
CA THR A 355 -3.02 -28.57 19.66
C THR A 355 -3.77 -27.26 19.44
N ILE A 356 -4.07 -26.93 18.17
CA ILE A 356 -4.82 -25.71 17.79
C ILE A 356 -6.14 -25.49 18.57
N PRO A 357 -6.91 -26.51 19.03
CA PRO A 357 -8.14 -26.29 19.78
C PRO A 357 -7.98 -25.53 21.11
N THR A 358 -6.77 -25.42 21.67
CA THR A 358 -6.55 -24.65 22.90
C THR A 358 -6.48 -23.15 22.66
N LEU A 359 -6.28 -22.73 21.41
CA LEU A 359 -6.40 -21.34 20.99
C LEU A 359 -7.86 -21.15 20.59
N ASN A 360 -8.65 -20.52 21.46
CA ASN A 360 -10.09 -20.27 21.29
C ASN A 360 -10.36 -19.23 20.17
N ILE A 361 -9.78 -19.44 18.98
CA ILE A 361 -9.84 -18.55 17.82
C ILE A 361 -11.10 -18.91 17.03
N ASN A 362 -12.11 -18.05 17.09
CA ASN A 362 -13.35 -18.24 16.34
C ASN A 362 -13.16 -17.86 14.86
N PHE A 363 -12.60 -18.78 14.07
CA PHE A 363 -12.39 -18.60 12.63
C PHE A 363 -13.71 -18.42 11.83
N ALA A 364 -14.87 -18.79 12.39
CA ALA A 364 -16.14 -18.75 11.67
C ALA A 364 -16.75 -17.34 11.59
N GLU A 365 -16.53 -16.50 12.59
CA GLU A 365 -16.95 -15.08 12.58
C GLU A 365 -16.14 -14.21 11.62
N TRP A 366 -15.01 -14.73 11.12
CA TRP A 366 -14.02 -13.99 10.34
C TRP A 366 -14.05 -14.34 8.83
N LYS A 367 -14.97 -15.19 8.40
CA LYS A 367 -15.32 -15.28 6.97
C LYS A 367 -15.79 -13.90 6.51
N CYS A 368 -15.47 -13.51 5.28
CA CYS A 368 -15.90 -12.23 4.70
C CYS A 368 -17.39 -11.99 4.98
N LYS A 369 -17.69 -11.15 5.98
CA LYS A 369 -19.08 -10.76 6.31
C LYS A 369 -19.76 -10.09 5.11
N THR A 370 -18.98 -9.62 4.14
CA THR A 370 -19.40 -8.94 2.92
C THR A 370 -20.08 -9.82 1.87
N GLU A 371 -20.15 -11.16 2.03
CA GLU A 371 -21.09 -11.96 1.22
C GLU A 371 -22.55 -11.73 1.65
N GLN A 372 -22.77 -11.35 2.91
CA GLN A 372 -24.07 -10.85 3.35
C GLN A 372 -24.12 -9.36 3.02
N ILE A 373 -24.78 -9.04 1.90
CA ILE A 373 -25.26 -7.67 1.65
C ILE A 373 -25.99 -7.25 2.94
N PRO A 374 -25.70 -6.09 3.56
CA PRO A 374 -26.56 -5.60 4.63
C PRO A 374 -27.97 -5.60 4.06
N ASN A 375 -28.88 -6.39 4.66
CA ASN A 375 -30.28 -6.41 4.24
C ASN A 375 -30.70 -4.95 4.06
N PRO A 376 -31.27 -4.58 2.89
CA PRO A 376 -31.70 -3.21 2.67
C PRO A 376 -32.55 -2.85 3.89
N THR A 377 -32.07 -1.89 4.67
CA THR A 377 -32.82 -1.38 5.80
C THR A 377 -34.13 -0.92 5.19
N ILE A 378 -35.21 -1.62 5.52
CA ILE A 378 -36.57 -1.22 5.16
C ILE A 378 -36.63 0.26 5.51
N SER A 379 -36.91 1.11 4.52
CA SER A 379 -37.07 2.54 4.73
C SER A 379 -37.90 2.74 5.99
N PRO A 380 -37.48 3.59 6.94
CA PRO A 380 -38.12 3.67 8.23
C PRO A 380 -39.60 3.96 8.01
N THR A 381 -40.43 2.95 8.27
CA THR A 381 -41.83 3.19 8.54
C THR A 381 -41.81 3.85 9.91
N ILE A 382 -42.20 5.12 9.96
CA ILE A 382 -42.31 5.88 11.20
C ILE A 382 -43.33 5.13 12.06
N SER A 383 -42.85 4.30 12.98
CA SER A 383 -43.61 3.80 14.11
C SER A 383 -43.08 4.47 15.36
N ILE A 384 -43.96 5.23 15.99
CA ILE A 384 -43.78 5.95 17.25
C ILE A 384 -43.30 4.96 18.33
N PRO A 385 -42.30 5.29 19.15
CA PRO A 385 -41.71 4.34 20.09
C PRO A 385 -42.58 4.14 21.33
N ASP A 386 -42.72 2.87 21.72
CA ASP A 386 -43.30 2.41 22.98
C ASP A 386 -42.24 2.53 24.10
N PRO A 387 -42.50 3.24 25.21
CA PRO A 387 -41.47 3.60 26.19
C PRO A 387 -41.42 2.60 27.35
N THR A 388 -41.11 1.32 27.12
CA THR A 388 -40.78 0.40 28.22
C THR A 388 -39.81 -0.71 27.79
N ALA A 389 -38.51 -0.44 27.80
CA ALA A 389 -37.49 -1.48 27.93
C ALA A 389 -36.20 -0.92 28.52
N SER A 390 -35.88 -1.33 29.74
CA SER A 390 -34.62 -1.05 30.44
C SER A 390 -33.46 -1.89 29.88
N PRO A 391 -32.25 -1.31 29.67
CA PRO A 391 -31.10 -2.10 29.23
C PRO A 391 -30.38 -2.77 30.41
N SER A 392 -30.20 -4.08 30.30
CA SER A 392 -29.30 -4.87 31.13
C SER A 392 -27.84 -4.53 30.82
N LYS A 393 -27.07 -4.19 31.86
CA LYS A 393 -25.62 -3.96 31.78
C LYS A 393 -24.89 -5.29 31.59
N THR A 394 -24.21 -5.43 30.45
CA THR A 394 -23.16 -6.43 30.25
C THR A 394 -21.81 -5.70 30.28
N LEU A 395 -20.98 -5.98 31.29
CA LEU A 395 -19.60 -5.49 31.35
C LEU A 395 -18.81 -6.14 30.20
N LEU A 396 -18.43 -5.34 29.21
CA LEU A 396 -17.41 -5.71 28.23
C LEU A 396 -16.01 -5.59 28.87
N PRO A 397 -15.08 -6.49 28.55
CA PRO A 397 -13.66 -6.30 28.86
C PRO A 397 -13.12 -5.07 28.11
N PRO A 398 -12.04 -4.43 28.58
CA PRO A 398 -11.55 -3.17 28.04
C PRO A 398 -11.23 -3.30 26.55
N PRO A 399 -11.52 -2.27 25.73
CA PRO A 399 -11.34 -2.36 24.29
C PRO A 399 -9.85 -2.46 23.97
N ILE A 400 -9.47 -3.51 23.22
CA ILE A 400 -8.16 -3.75 22.61
C ILE A 400 -7.57 -2.49 21.95
N LYS A 401 -8.45 -1.60 21.46
CA LYS A 401 -8.14 -0.27 20.94
C LYS A 401 -7.27 0.57 21.89
N MET A 402 -7.52 0.51 23.20
CA MET A 402 -6.76 1.28 24.20
C MET A 402 -5.35 0.72 24.41
N ALA A 403 -5.18 -0.61 24.35
CA ALA A 403 -3.85 -1.24 24.45
C ALA A 403 -3.00 -0.94 23.21
N ILE A 404 -3.60 -0.91 22.02
CA ILE A 404 -2.93 -0.53 20.77
C ILE A 404 -2.57 0.96 20.79
N THR A 405 -3.48 1.84 21.21
CA THR A 405 -3.17 3.28 21.35
C THR A 405 -2.05 3.53 22.36
N LEU A 406 -2.04 2.82 23.49
CA LEU A 406 -0.98 2.94 24.50
C LEU A 406 0.36 2.38 24.00
N ALA A 407 0.38 1.26 23.27
CA ALA A 407 1.60 0.72 22.67
C ALA A 407 2.18 1.67 21.61
N ILE A 408 1.32 2.20 20.74
CA ILE A 408 1.72 3.18 19.71
C ILE A 408 2.20 4.48 20.36
N GLN A 409 1.48 5.01 21.35
CA GLN A 409 1.90 6.21 22.08
C GLN A 409 3.23 6.00 22.80
N LYS A 410 3.43 4.84 23.42
CA LYS A 410 4.70 4.52 24.08
C LYS A 410 5.85 4.45 23.09
N THR A 411 5.70 3.77 21.96
CA THR A 411 6.74 3.70 20.92
C THR A 411 7.03 5.07 20.28
N ILE A 412 5.99 5.88 20.02
CA ILE A 412 6.17 7.24 19.52
C ILE A 412 6.88 8.12 20.56
N GLN A 413 6.52 8.02 21.84
CA GLN A 413 7.11 8.81 22.91
C GLN A 413 8.57 8.41 23.21
N GLU A 414 8.89 7.12 23.13
CA GLU A 414 10.27 6.60 23.23
C GLU A 414 11.14 7.07 22.06
N ASN A 415 10.59 7.14 20.84
CA ASN A 415 11.31 7.64 19.67
C ASN A 415 11.47 9.18 19.67
N ILE A 416 10.49 9.93 20.17
CA ILE A 416 10.60 11.40 20.33
C ILE A 416 11.62 11.75 21.42
N GLN A 417 11.73 10.96 22.50
CA GLN A 417 12.74 11.18 23.53
C GLN A 417 14.17 10.81 23.11
N GLN A 418 14.36 10.05 22.03
CA GLN A 418 15.67 9.75 21.45
C GLN A 418 16.15 10.78 20.42
N GLN A 419 15.33 11.77 20.08
CA GLN A 419 15.69 12.86 19.15
C GLN A 419 16.25 14.09 19.88
N GLU A 420 17.21 13.89 20.79
CA GLU A 420 18.12 14.98 21.15
C GLU A 420 19.11 15.13 19.99
N MET A 421 19.01 16.23 19.22
CA MET A 421 20.03 16.57 18.22
C MET A 421 21.38 16.62 18.93
N ASP A 422 22.31 15.77 18.51
CA ASP A 422 23.66 15.80 19.04
C ASP A 422 24.31 17.14 18.66
N LEU A 423 25.23 17.63 19.50
CA LEU A 423 25.92 18.91 19.28
C LEU A 423 26.61 18.96 17.90
N SER A 424 26.97 17.78 17.37
CA SER A 424 27.49 17.59 16.02
C SER A 424 26.50 18.03 14.93
N ASP A 425 25.21 17.68 15.06
CA ASP A 425 24.18 18.02 14.07
C ASP A 425 23.90 19.52 14.07
N ILE A 426 23.90 20.14 15.25
CA ILE A 426 23.75 21.59 15.40
C ILE A 426 24.92 22.33 14.73
N LEU A 427 26.15 21.83 14.90
CA LEU A 427 27.34 22.41 14.25
C LEU A 427 27.32 22.23 12.73
N GLN A 428 26.83 21.10 12.22
CA GLN A 428 26.70 20.87 10.78
C GLN A 428 25.64 21.77 10.15
N ILE A 429 24.47 21.91 10.79
CA ILE A 429 23.40 22.82 10.33
C ILE A 429 23.89 24.28 10.39
N GLY A 430 24.58 24.66 11.46
CA GLY A 430 25.19 25.98 11.58
C GLY A 430 26.23 26.27 10.50
N GLY A 431 27.08 25.30 10.18
CA GLY A 431 28.07 25.40 9.10
C GLY A 431 27.41 25.54 7.72
N LEU A 432 26.33 24.80 7.46
CA LEU A 432 25.60 24.86 6.19
C LEU A 432 24.92 26.22 6.01
N LEU A 433 24.29 26.76 7.05
CA LEU A 433 23.69 28.09 7.04
C LEU A 433 24.73 29.19 6.79
N PHE A 434 25.91 29.07 7.41
CA PHE A 434 27.02 30.00 7.17
C PHE A 434 27.47 29.95 5.70
N LEU A 435 27.62 28.76 5.12
CA LEU A 435 28.00 28.60 3.72
C LEU A 435 26.99 29.25 2.76
N VAL A 436 25.69 29.07 3.02
CA VAL A 436 24.62 29.69 2.23
C VAL A 436 24.70 31.21 2.27
N VAL A 437 24.93 31.80 3.45
CA VAL A 437 25.10 33.25 3.60
C VAL A 437 26.33 33.75 2.81
N VAL A 438 27.44 33.02 2.85
CA VAL A 438 28.66 33.37 2.09
C VAL A 438 28.38 33.33 0.58
N ILE A 439 27.70 32.29 0.08
CA ILE A 439 27.37 32.16 -1.35
C ILE A 439 26.46 33.31 -1.81
N ILE A 440 25.41 33.63 -1.03
CA ILE A 440 24.51 34.76 -1.33
C ILE A 440 25.29 36.08 -1.37
N THR A 441 26.22 36.28 -0.43
CA THR A 441 27.04 37.50 -0.39
C THR A 441 27.95 37.62 -1.61
N ILE A 442 28.61 36.53 -2.01
CA ILE A 442 29.44 36.47 -3.23
C ILE A 442 28.60 36.77 -4.46
N PHE A 443 27.40 36.19 -4.56
CA PHE A 443 26.49 36.41 -5.67
C PHE A 443 26.07 37.90 -5.77
N ILE A 444 25.73 38.53 -4.65
CA ILE A 444 25.40 39.96 -4.60
C ILE A 444 26.59 40.82 -5.05
N MET A 445 27.81 40.52 -4.60
CA MET A 445 29.01 41.25 -5.02
C MET A 445 29.31 41.09 -6.52
N ALA A 446 29.15 39.88 -7.05
CA ALA A 446 29.31 39.60 -8.47
C ALA A 446 28.30 40.39 -9.31
N ASN A 447 27.03 40.43 -8.87
CA ASN A 447 25.98 41.14 -9.59
C ASN A 447 26.19 42.67 -9.57
N ARG A 448 26.64 43.24 -8.43
CA ARG A 448 27.03 44.66 -8.35
C ARG A 448 28.20 45.00 -9.29
N THR A 449 29.16 44.09 -9.42
CA THR A 449 30.30 44.28 -10.34
C THR A 449 29.84 44.26 -11.80
N LYS A 450 28.89 43.39 -12.13
CA LYS A 450 28.27 43.32 -13.47
C LYS A 450 27.49 44.60 -13.80
N GLU A 451 26.68 45.10 -12.86
CA GLU A 451 25.95 46.35 -13.04
C GLU A 451 26.89 47.54 -13.23
N LYS A 452 28.00 47.61 -12.47
CA LYS A 452 28.99 48.68 -12.63
C LYS A 452 29.61 48.67 -14.03
N LYS A 453 30.03 47.50 -14.54
CA LYS A 453 30.55 47.36 -15.92
C LYS A 453 29.51 47.76 -16.97
N LEU A 454 28.25 47.41 -16.75
CA LEU A 454 27.17 47.76 -17.69
C LEU A 454 26.94 49.29 -17.74
N ARG A 455 27.05 49.98 -16.60
CA ARG A 455 26.98 51.45 -16.56
C ARG A 455 28.17 52.10 -17.26
N GLU A 456 29.38 51.60 -17.02
CA GLU A 456 30.60 52.10 -17.69
C GLU A 456 30.50 51.93 -19.22
N MET A 457 29.99 50.80 -19.72
CA MET A 457 29.76 50.60 -21.17
C MET A 457 28.73 51.58 -21.74
N LYS A 458 27.65 51.84 -21.00
CA LYS A 458 26.58 52.75 -21.45
C LYS A 458 27.05 54.20 -21.53
N GLU A 459 27.86 54.65 -20.57
CA GLU A 459 28.47 55.99 -20.61
C GLU A 459 29.45 56.14 -21.79
N ASP A 460 30.16 55.09 -22.16
CA ASP A 460 31.11 55.10 -23.29
C ASP A 460 30.38 55.16 -24.65
N ASP A 461 29.24 54.47 -24.77
CA ASP A 461 28.39 54.55 -25.97
C ASP A 461 27.70 55.92 -26.08
N GLU A 462 27.21 56.51 -24.98
CA GLU A 462 26.65 57.87 -24.97
C GLU A 462 27.70 58.92 -25.35
N ARG A 463 28.97 58.77 -24.90
CA ARG A 463 30.07 59.65 -25.34
C ARG A 463 30.37 59.54 -26.83
N LYS A 464 30.31 58.34 -27.42
CA LYS A 464 30.52 58.15 -28.86
C LYS A 464 29.42 58.81 -29.68
N VAL A 465 28.15 58.70 -29.24
CA VAL A 465 27.02 59.36 -29.90
C VAL A 465 27.21 60.89 -29.87
N PHE A 466 27.60 61.45 -28.72
CA PHE A 466 27.84 62.89 -28.60
C PHE A 466 28.99 63.40 -29.49
N LEU A 467 30.05 62.61 -29.67
CA LEU A 467 31.14 62.96 -30.59
C LEU A 467 30.70 62.93 -32.06
N ILE A 468 29.86 61.96 -32.44
CA ILE A 468 29.31 61.87 -33.80
C ILE A 468 28.39 63.07 -34.09
N GLU A 469 27.51 63.45 -33.16
CA GLU A 469 26.65 64.64 -33.34
C GLU A 469 27.47 65.93 -33.48
N ARG A 470 28.54 66.07 -32.69
CA ARG A 470 29.43 67.24 -32.78
C ARG A 470 30.17 67.34 -34.12
N ASP A 471 30.57 66.22 -34.70
CA ASP A 471 31.24 66.20 -36.01
C ASP A 471 30.25 66.47 -37.15
N VAL A 472 28.97 66.08 -37.01
CA VAL A 472 27.91 66.43 -37.96
C VAL A 472 27.63 67.93 -37.98
N ASP A 473 27.60 68.58 -36.81
CA ASP A 473 27.40 70.03 -36.69
C ASP A 473 28.59 70.87 -37.22
N GLN A 474 29.78 70.28 -37.40
CA GLN A 474 30.92 70.96 -38.05
C GLN A 474 30.95 70.79 -39.58
N ILE A 475 30.16 69.87 -40.12
CA ILE A 475 30.07 69.57 -41.56
C ILE A 475 28.92 70.36 -42.22
N VAL A 476 27.90 70.75 -41.46
CA VAL A 476 26.80 71.66 -41.87
C VAL A 476 27.23 73.11 -41.69
#